data_AF-A0A383DU61-F1
#
_entry.id   AF-A0A383DU61-F1
#
_cell.length_a   1.000
_cell.length_b   1.000
_cell.length_c   1.000
_cell.angle_alpha   90.00
_cell.angle_beta   90.00
_cell.angle_gamma   90.00
#
_symmetry.space_group_name_H-M   'P 1'
#
loop_
_entity.id
_entity.type
_entity.pdbx_description
1 polymer ?
#
loop_
_entity_poly.entity_id
_entity_poly.type
_entity_poly.pdbx_seq_one_letter_code
_entity_poly.pdbx_strand_id
1 'polypeptide(L)'
;NESFLVSHPTGNTFSRALLEELENRGSLRSFHTTLGLANDSPLGRLLPPLRRHRSFPVPQERLRLHPLKEIRRLGTGALGGQERRRRLADASYFNLDQAVAQTLSQERPTIVHAYEDGAEATFRMAGELGIFRSYELPIAYWTTTRRLLMEEAERLPDWEPTLEATREPEEKLVRKTEEIHRADAITCPSDFVLESIPDEIRAAKPCLVAPFGSPSATECPGTRRETGAKDAPL
;
A
#
# COMPACT_ATOMS: atom_id res chain seq x y z
N ASN A 1 -16.63 20.44 -0.09
CA ASN A 1 -15.90 19.60 0.89
C ASN A 1 -15.23 18.46 0.17
N GLU A 2 -13.98 18.20 0.55
CA GLU A 2 -13.24 17.03 0.07
C GLU A 2 -13.87 15.75 0.64
N SER A 3 -14.01 14.76 -0.22
CA SER A 3 -14.68 13.49 0.01
C SER A 3 -13.78 12.37 -0.54
N PHE A 4 -13.23 11.56 0.37
CA PHE A 4 -12.21 10.56 0.07
C PHE A 4 -12.82 9.16 -0.03
N LEU A 5 -12.53 8.47 -1.13
CA LEU A 5 -12.65 7.02 -1.22
C LEU A 5 -11.25 6.42 -1.04
N VAL A 6 -11.09 5.56 -0.04
CA VAL A 6 -9.82 4.91 0.25
C VAL A 6 -9.88 3.44 -0.16
N SER A 7 -8.87 2.93 -0.87
CA SER A 7 -8.75 1.52 -1.24
C SER A 7 -7.49 0.90 -0.65
N HIS A 8 -7.65 -0.15 0.15
CA HIS A 8 -6.51 -0.96 0.61
C HIS A 8 -6.98 -2.40 0.92
N PRO A 9 -6.30 -3.45 0.42
CA PRO A 9 -6.79 -4.82 0.56
C PRO A 9 -6.82 -5.38 1.97
N THR A 10 -5.88 -5.02 2.83
CA THR A 10 -5.81 -5.53 4.21
C THR A 10 -5.92 -4.44 5.27
N GLY A 11 -5.70 -3.20 4.88
CA GLY A 11 -5.46 -2.03 5.72
C GLY A 11 -4.25 -2.19 6.62
N ASN A 12 -3.14 -1.54 6.29
CA ASN A 12 -1.96 -1.46 7.14
C ASN A 12 -2.19 -0.44 8.29
N THR A 13 -1.17 -0.19 9.12
CA THR A 13 -1.30 0.79 10.23
C THR A 13 -1.54 2.21 9.72
N PHE A 14 -0.88 2.60 8.63
CA PHE A 14 -0.97 3.95 8.04
C PHE A 14 -2.33 4.20 7.41
N SER A 15 -2.86 3.23 6.67
CA SER A 15 -4.21 3.32 6.12
C SER A 15 -5.25 3.39 7.22
N ARG A 16 -5.07 2.70 8.36
CA ARG A 16 -5.98 2.85 9.52
C ARG A 16 -5.93 4.25 10.11
N ALA A 17 -4.73 4.80 10.30
CA ALA A 17 -4.58 6.17 10.80
C ALA A 17 -5.20 7.20 9.85
N LEU A 18 -5.02 7.03 8.54
CA LEU A 18 -5.68 7.85 7.52
C LEU A 18 -7.21 7.75 7.61
N LEU A 19 -7.75 6.53 7.73
CA LEU A 19 -9.19 6.32 7.86
C LEU A 19 -9.76 7.00 9.10
N GLU A 20 -9.08 6.88 10.24
CA GLU A 20 -9.48 7.52 11.49
C GLU A 20 -9.51 9.05 11.34
N GLU A 21 -8.48 9.64 10.74
CA GLU A 21 -8.43 11.09 10.53
C GLU A 21 -9.50 11.59 9.55
N LEU A 22 -9.72 10.87 8.44
CA LEU A 22 -10.75 11.21 7.45
C LEU A 22 -12.16 11.08 8.04
N GLU A 23 -12.38 10.08 8.89
CA GLU A 23 -13.63 9.88 9.62
C GLU A 23 -13.86 11.02 10.62
N ASN A 24 -12.85 11.36 11.43
CA ASN A 24 -12.90 12.47 12.40
C ASN A 24 -13.22 13.82 11.74
N ARG A 25 -12.74 14.03 10.50
CA ARG A 25 -13.02 15.24 9.70
C ARG A 25 -14.35 15.20 8.95
N GLY A 26 -15.06 14.06 8.96
CA GLY A 26 -16.26 13.87 8.14
C GLY A 26 -16.00 13.86 6.63
N SER A 27 -14.76 13.63 6.21
CA SER A 27 -14.30 13.62 4.82
C SER A 27 -14.24 12.22 4.22
N LEU A 28 -14.39 11.16 5.02
CA LEU A 28 -14.44 9.79 4.49
C LEU A 28 -15.79 9.52 3.78
N ARG A 29 -15.72 9.21 2.49
CA ARG A 29 -16.86 8.72 1.69
C ARG A 29 -17.08 7.24 1.93
N SER A 30 -16.03 6.47 1.72
CA SER A 30 -16.04 5.02 1.77
C SER A 30 -14.63 4.46 1.89
N PHE A 31 -14.53 3.27 2.48
CA PHE A 31 -13.32 2.48 2.55
C PHE A 31 -13.56 1.12 1.90
N HIS A 32 -12.79 0.82 0.86
CA HIS A 32 -12.86 -0.41 0.10
C HIS A 32 -11.73 -1.35 0.51
N THR A 33 -12.10 -2.56 0.91
CA THR A 33 -11.14 -3.58 1.36
C THR A 33 -11.63 -4.97 1.03
N THR A 34 -10.78 -5.98 1.22
CA THR A 34 -11.17 -7.37 0.89
C THR A 34 -12.03 -7.99 1.99
N LEU A 35 -11.49 -8.02 3.21
CA LEU A 35 -12.12 -8.56 4.40
C LEU A 35 -11.91 -7.61 5.56
N GLY A 36 -12.96 -7.40 6.36
CA GLY A 36 -12.84 -6.78 7.66
C GLY A 36 -14.17 -6.49 8.33
N LEU A 37 -14.05 -5.81 9.45
CA LEU A 37 -15.12 -5.49 10.37
C LEU A 37 -15.09 -3.98 10.64
N ALA A 38 -16.25 -3.35 10.54
CA ALA A 38 -16.45 -1.96 10.93
C ALA A 38 -16.30 -1.79 12.46
N ASN A 39 -16.07 -0.56 12.92
CA ASN A 39 -15.85 -0.24 14.33
C ASN A 39 -17.08 -0.50 15.21
N ASP A 40 -18.27 -0.40 14.63
CA ASP A 40 -19.59 -0.57 15.22
C ASP A 40 -20.15 -2.00 15.06
N SER A 41 -19.42 -2.89 14.38
CA SER A 41 -19.89 -4.24 14.08
C SER A 41 -19.98 -5.13 15.34
N PRO A 42 -21.16 -5.70 15.67
CA PRO A 42 -21.31 -6.58 16.83
C PRO A 42 -20.52 -7.89 16.69
N LEU A 43 -20.21 -8.30 15.46
CA LEU A 43 -19.40 -9.49 15.13
C LEU A 43 -17.94 -9.37 15.62
N GLY A 44 -17.43 -8.16 15.83
CA GLY A 44 -16.07 -7.95 16.36
C GLY A 44 -15.86 -8.56 17.73
N ARG A 45 -16.92 -8.67 18.55
CA ARG A 45 -16.84 -9.28 19.89
C ARG A 45 -16.74 -10.81 19.84
N LEU A 46 -17.22 -11.42 18.75
CA LEU A 46 -17.31 -12.87 18.58
C LEU A 46 -16.09 -13.46 17.85
N LEU A 47 -15.29 -12.62 17.17
CA LEU A 47 -14.11 -13.06 16.40
C LEU A 47 -12.85 -12.26 16.79
N PRO A 48 -12.25 -12.50 17.98
CA PRO A 48 -11.08 -11.77 18.49
C PRO A 48 -9.87 -11.68 17.53
N PRO A 49 -9.42 -12.76 16.85
CA PRO A 49 -8.28 -12.67 15.95
C PRO A 49 -8.58 -11.82 14.70
N LEU A 50 -9.83 -11.87 14.23
CA LEU A 50 -10.28 -11.07 13.09
C LEU A 50 -10.40 -9.60 13.49
N ARG A 51 -10.90 -9.32 14.70
CA ARG A 51 -10.94 -7.95 15.26
C ARG A 51 -9.55 -7.35 15.41
N ARG A 52 -8.54 -8.12 15.84
CA ARG A 52 -7.17 -7.61 16.02
C ARG A 52 -6.52 -7.14 14.71
N HIS A 53 -6.77 -7.82 13.60
CA HIS A 53 -6.05 -7.58 12.34
C HIS A 53 -6.91 -7.01 11.22
N ARG A 54 -8.23 -7.06 11.32
CA ARG A 54 -9.18 -6.70 10.27
C ARG A 54 -10.33 -5.82 10.79
N SER A 55 -10.16 -5.19 11.94
CA SER A 55 -11.06 -4.10 12.36
C SER A 55 -10.55 -2.77 11.82
N PHE A 56 -11.49 -1.94 11.36
CA PHE A 56 -11.22 -0.62 10.80
C PHE A 56 -11.98 0.46 11.58
N PRO A 57 -11.38 1.65 11.78
CA PRO A 57 -11.98 2.75 12.54
C PRO A 57 -13.02 3.51 11.68
N VAL A 58 -13.90 2.77 11.00
CA VAL A 58 -14.92 3.31 10.10
C VAL A 58 -16.26 2.64 10.40
N PRO A 59 -17.38 3.37 10.28
CA PRO A 59 -18.70 2.81 10.52
C PRO A 59 -19.13 1.90 9.36
N GLN A 60 -20.07 0.99 9.63
CA GLN A 60 -20.47 -0.05 8.68
C GLN A 60 -20.97 0.52 7.34
N GLU A 61 -21.66 1.66 7.35
CA GLU A 61 -22.18 2.32 6.16
C GLU A 61 -21.08 2.87 5.23
N ARG A 62 -19.85 3.08 5.72
CA ARG A 62 -18.70 3.51 4.92
C ARG A 62 -17.79 2.34 4.50
N LEU A 63 -17.93 1.17 5.12
CA LEU A 63 -17.14 0.00 4.77
C LEU A 63 -17.71 -0.73 3.53
N ARG A 64 -16.86 -1.02 2.55
CA ARG A 64 -17.19 -1.79 1.35
C ARG A 64 -16.25 -2.99 1.24
N LEU A 65 -16.83 -4.19 1.21
CA LEU A 65 -16.08 -5.45 1.22
C LEU A 65 -16.11 -6.14 -0.14
N HIS A 66 -14.94 -6.64 -0.55
CA HIS A 66 -14.71 -7.37 -1.81
C HIS A 66 -14.05 -8.73 -1.52
N PRO A 67 -14.76 -9.68 -0.87
CA PRO A 67 -14.12 -10.79 -0.15
C PRO A 67 -13.72 -11.99 -1.02
N LEU A 68 -14.27 -12.14 -2.22
CA LEU A 68 -14.26 -13.42 -2.95
C LEU A 68 -12.85 -13.97 -3.22
N LYS A 69 -11.92 -13.13 -3.68
CA LYS A 69 -10.56 -13.56 -4.00
C LYS A 69 -9.69 -13.73 -2.76
N GLU A 70 -9.95 -12.94 -1.73
CA GLU A 70 -9.29 -13.06 -0.43
C GLU A 70 -9.69 -14.37 0.26
N ILE A 71 -10.98 -14.75 0.22
CA ILE A 71 -11.46 -16.04 0.71
C ILE A 71 -10.75 -17.18 -0.02
N ARG A 72 -10.62 -17.10 -1.35
CA ARG A 72 -9.85 -18.09 -2.12
C ARG A 72 -8.38 -18.13 -1.72
N ARG A 73 -7.74 -16.98 -1.50
CA ARG A 73 -6.34 -16.89 -1.05
C ARG A 73 -6.16 -17.54 0.32
N LEU A 74 -7.05 -17.25 1.27
CA LEU A 74 -6.97 -17.80 2.62
C LEU A 74 -7.31 -19.29 2.66
N GLY A 75 -8.40 -19.70 1.99
CA GLY A 75 -8.86 -21.08 1.98
C GLY A 75 -7.96 -22.05 1.21
N THR A 76 -7.21 -21.56 0.23
CA THR A 76 -6.29 -22.41 -0.55
C THR A 76 -4.82 -22.05 -0.36
N GLY A 77 -4.48 -21.03 0.43
CA GLY A 77 -3.11 -20.49 0.52
C GLY A 77 -2.10 -21.45 1.13
N ALA A 78 -2.55 -22.38 1.99
CA ALA A 78 -1.69 -23.43 2.53
C ALA A 78 -1.28 -24.47 1.48
N LEU A 79 -2.05 -24.60 0.39
CA LEU A 79 -1.79 -25.54 -0.69
C LEU A 79 -0.78 -24.94 -1.68
N GLY A 80 0.34 -25.61 -1.90
CA GLY A 80 1.37 -25.21 -2.87
C GLY A 80 2.46 -24.28 -2.31
N GLY A 81 3.39 -23.88 -3.19
CA GLY A 81 4.58 -23.11 -2.84
C GLY A 81 4.37 -21.60 -2.74
N GLN A 82 5.46 -20.88 -2.43
CA GLN A 82 5.50 -19.43 -2.28
C GLN A 82 4.99 -18.69 -3.54
N GLU A 83 5.37 -19.14 -4.73
CA GLU A 83 4.92 -18.53 -5.99
C GLU A 83 3.39 -18.54 -6.14
N ARG A 84 2.75 -19.66 -5.81
CA ARG A 84 1.28 -19.75 -5.85
C ARG A 84 0.63 -18.79 -4.85
N ARG A 85 1.21 -18.65 -3.64
CA ARG A 85 0.73 -17.71 -2.62
C ARG A 85 0.84 -16.26 -3.11
N ARG A 86 1.94 -15.90 -3.77
CA ARG A 86 2.13 -14.57 -4.40
C ARG A 86 1.08 -14.31 -5.47
N ARG A 87 0.90 -15.22 -6.42
CA ARG A 87 -0.13 -15.09 -7.47
C ARG A 87 -1.53 -14.91 -6.89
N LEU A 88 -1.86 -15.59 -5.79
CA LEU A 88 -3.14 -15.40 -5.09
C LEU A 88 -3.24 -14.05 -4.37
N ALA A 89 -2.13 -13.53 -3.84
CA ALA A 89 -2.07 -12.19 -3.27
C ALA A 89 -2.25 -11.12 -4.36
N ASP A 90 -1.48 -11.17 -5.44
CA ASP A 90 -1.58 -10.25 -6.58
C ASP A 90 -3.00 -10.27 -7.18
N ALA A 91 -3.60 -11.47 -7.31
CA ALA A 91 -4.98 -11.59 -7.77
C ALA A 91 -5.97 -10.89 -6.81
N SER A 92 -5.73 -10.94 -5.50
CA SER A 92 -6.59 -10.25 -4.54
C SER A 92 -6.50 -8.73 -4.68
N TYR A 93 -5.30 -8.18 -4.88
CA TYR A 93 -5.09 -6.76 -5.12
C TYR A 93 -5.76 -6.33 -6.43
N PHE A 94 -5.47 -7.03 -7.53
CA PHE A 94 -6.04 -6.74 -8.84
C PHE A 94 -7.57 -6.76 -8.85
N ASN A 95 -8.19 -7.73 -8.18
CA ASN A 95 -9.65 -7.80 -8.14
C ASN A 95 -10.28 -6.73 -7.26
N LEU A 96 -9.60 -6.31 -6.18
CA LEU A 96 -10.06 -5.17 -5.40
C LEU A 96 -10.03 -3.90 -6.24
N ASP A 97 -8.92 -3.62 -6.92
CA ASP A 97 -8.76 -2.44 -7.78
C ASP A 97 -9.86 -2.38 -8.85
N GLN A 98 -10.12 -3.50 -9.54
CA GLN A 98 -11.19 -3.60 -10.53
C GLN A 98 -12.58 -3.34 -9.93
N ALA A 99 -12.85 -3.89 -8.75
CA ALA A 99 -14.14 -3.70 -8.09
C ALA A 99 -14.32 -2.24 -7.63
N VAL A 100 -13.26 -1.60 -7.14
CA VAL A 100 -13.27 -0.18 -6.74
C VAL A 100 -13.55 0.70 -7.95
N ALA A 101 -12.86 0.49 -9.07
CA ALA A 101 -13.07 1.24 -10.30
C ALA A 101 -14.55 1.26 -10.72
N GLN A 102 -15.25 0.13 -10.60
CA GLN A 102 -16.68 0.00 -10.97
C GLN A 102 -17.62 0.84 -10.08
N THR A 103 -17.21 1.18 -8.86
CA THR A 103 -18.05 1.94 -7.92
C THR A 103 -17.93 3.46 -8.10
N LEU A 104 -16.86 3.95 -8.73
CA LEU A 104 -16.54 5.38 -8.77
C LEU A 104 -17.63 6.26 -9.40
N SER A 105 -18.29 5.76 -10.45
CA SER A 105 -19.35 6.50 -11.16
C SER A 105 -20.60 6.75 -10.30
N GLN A 106 -20.87 5.85 -9.35
CA GLN A 106 -21.97 5.94 -8.39
C GLN A 106 -21.57 6.71 -7.14
N GLU A 107 -20.38 6.42 -6.58
CA GLU A 107 -19.97 7.01 -5.31
C GLU A 107 -19.52 8.46 -5.43
N ARG A 108 -18.91 8.81 -6.59
CA ARG A 108 -18.42 10.15 -6.97
C ARG A 108 -17.66 10.87 -5.85
N PRO A 109 -16.60 10.26 -5.28
CA PRO A 109 -15.71 10.97 -4.37
C PRO A 109 -15.01 12.12 -5.12
N THR A 110 -14.48 13.10 -4.39
CA THR A 110 -13.60 14.12 -5.00
C THR A 110 -12.18 13.61 -5.13
N ILE A 111 -11.77 12.68 -4.25
CA ILE A 111 -10.42 12.12 -4.19
C ILE A 111 -10.53 10.59 -4.03
N VAL A 112 -9.78 9.85 -4.83
CA VAL A 112 -9.46 8.43 -4.57
C VAL A 112 -8.05 8.35 -4.01
N HIS A 113 -7.89 7.62 -2.90
CA HIS A 113 -6.60 7.36 -2.28
C HIS A 113 -6.30 5.86 -2.33
N ALA A 114 -5.20 5.50 -2.98
CA ALA A 114 -4.80 4.11 -3.18
C ALA A 114 -3.28 3.95 -3.06
N TYR A 115 -2.86 2.70 -2.85
CA TYR A 115 -1.47 2.30 -2.63
C TYR A 115 -0.92 1.61 -3.88
N GLU A 116 0.41 1.49 -3.96
CA GLU A 116 1.07 0.63 -4.96
C GLU A 116 0.43 -0.78 -5.03
N ASP A 117 0.45 -1.37 -6.22
CA ASP A 117 -0.01 -2.72 -6.54
C ASP A 117 -1.54 -2.89 -6.60
N GLY A 118 -2.33 -1.82 -6.46
CA GLY A 118 -3.79 -1.92 -6.46
C GLY A 118 -4.51 -0.64 -6.85
N ALA A 119 -3.96 0.14 -7.77
CA ALA A 119 -4.50 1.45 -8.13
C ALA A 119 -4.74 1.66 -9.64
N GLU A 120 -4.23 0.82 -10.54
CA GLU A 120 -4.24 1.07 -11.99
C GLU A 120 -5.65 1.33 -12.54
N ALA A 121 -6.57 0.40 -12.34
CA ALA A 121 -7.92 0.48 -12.88
C ALA A 121 -8.73 1.60 -12.20
N THR A 122 -8.55 1.75 -10.88
CA THR A 122 -9.16 2.82 -10.09
C THR A 122 -8.71 4.19 -10.60
N PHE A 123 -7.42 4.40 -10.82
CA PHE A 123 -6.86 5.67 -11.29
C PHE A 123 -7.22 5.95 -12.74
N ARG A 124 -7.30 4.92 -13.59
CA ARG A 124 -7.79 5.08 -14.96
C ARG A 124 -9.23 5.60 -14.97
N MET A 125 -10.13 4.93 -14.25
CA MET A 125 -11.54 5.35 -14.16
C MET A 125 -11.70 6.69 -13.44
N ALA A 126 -10.94 6.96 -12.38
CA ALA A 126 -10.94 8.25 -11.70
C ALA A 126 -10.57 9.39 -12.66
N GLY A 127 -9.55 9.19 -13.52
CA GLY A 127 -9.18 10.15 -14.55
C GLY A 127 -10.30 10.42 -15.56
N GLU A 128 -11.00 9.37 -16.01
CA GLU A 128 -12.17 9.50 -16.91
C GLU A 128 -13.32 10.31 -16.26
N LEU A 129 -13.44 10.26 -14.93
CA LEU A 129 -14.47 10.94 -14.16
C LEU A 129 -14.05 12.31 -13.58
N GLY A 130 -12.79 12.73 -13.79
CA GLY A 130 -12.24 13.96 -13.22
C GLY A 130 -12.06 13.92 -11.70
N ILE A 131 -11.88 12.73 -11.13
CA ILE A 131 -11.63 12.50 -9.69
C ILE A 131 -10.13 12.55 -9.43
N PHE A 132 -9.71 13.25 -8.38
CA PHE A 132 -8.30 13.40 -8.04
C PHE A 132 -7.70 12.09 -7.52
N ARG A 133 -6.49 11.74 -7.97
CA ARG A 133 -5.81 10.45 -7.72
C ARG A 133 -4.64 10.65 -6.77
N SER A 134 -4.88 10.40 -5.49
CA SER A 134 -3.84 10.42 -4.45
C SER A 134 -3.21 9.03 -4.35
N TYR A 135 -1.90 8.95 -4.57
CA TYR A 135 -1.15 7.71 -4.57
C TYR A 135 -0.19 7.66 -3.38
N GLU A 136 -0.22 6.59 -2.60
CA GLU A 136 0.76 6.34 -1.56
C GLU A 136 1.75 5.27 -2.03
N LEU A 137 3.04 5.64 -2.07
CA LEU A 137 4.14 4.75 -2.38
C LEU A 137 4.86 4.39 -1.07
N PRO A 138 4.56 3.24 -0.44
CA PRO A 138 5.04 2.91 0.91
C PRO A 138 6.47 2.38 0.96
N ILE A 139 7.04 1.98 -0.18
CA ILE A 139 8.40 1.43 -0.32
C ILE A 139 9.05 1.99 -1.58
N ALA A 140 10.36 1.78 -1.75
CA ALA A 140 11.07 2.27 -2.92
C ALA A 140 10.45 1.74 -4.23
N TYR A 141 10.37 2.64 -5.21
CA TYR A 141 9.81 2.38 -6.53
C TYR A 141 10.49 1.17 -7.19
N TRP A 142 9.70 0.41 -7.96
CA TRP A 142 10.07 -0.94 -8.39
C TRP A 142 11.40 -1.00 -9.15
N THR A 143 11.75 0.02 -9.94
CA THR A 143 13.02 0.05 -10.70
C THR A 143 14.22 0.10 -9.75
N THR A 144 14.15 0.95 -8.73
CA THR A 144 15.18 1.08 -7.69
C THR A 144 15.26 -0.21 -6.86
N THR A 145 14.11 -0.76 -6.45
CA THR A 145 14.07 -2.01 -5.68
C THR A 145 14.67 -3.17 -6.48
N ARG A 146 14.32 -3.32 -7.77
CA ARG A 146 14.87 -4.37 -8.64
C ARG A 146 16.38 -4.22 -8.80
N ARG A 147 16.88 -3.02 -9.08
CA ARG A 147 18.33 -2.76 -9.20
C ARG A 147 19.08 -3.18 -7.93
N LEU A 148 18.64 -2.70 -6.77
CA LEU A 148 19.27 -3.01 -5.49
C LEU A 148 19.25 -4.51 -5.20
N LEU A 149 18.12 -5.19 -5.43
CA LEU A 149 18.04 -6.63 -5.18
C LEU A 149 18.85 -7.46 -6.19
N MET A 150 19.06 -6.97 -7.41
CA MET A 150 19.96 -7.64 -8.37
C MET A 150 21.43 -7.52 -7.96
N GLU A 151 21.87 -6.34 -7.50
CA GLU A 151 23.22 -6.15 -6.94
C GLU A 151 23.48 -7.11 -5.77
N GLU A 152 22.48 -7.28 -4.90
CA GLU A 152 22.55 -8.20 -3.76
C GLU A 152 22.53 -9.68 -4.18
N ALA A 153 21.80 -10.03 -5.24
CA ALA A 153 21.80 -11.38 -5.81
C ALA A 153 23.18 -11.76 -6.38
N GLU A 154 23.87 -10.82 -7.02
CA GLU A 154 25.24 -11.03 -7.52
C GLU A 154 26.24 -11.15 -6.37
N ARG A 155 26.08 -10.32 -5.33
CA ARG A 155 26.95 -10.31 -4.15
C ARG A 155 26.77 -11.55 -3.28
N LEU A 156 25.55 -12.07 -3.15
CA LEU A 156 25.17 -13.21 -2.32
C LEU A 156 24.23 -14.16 -3.09
N PRO A 157 24.76 -14.99 -4.00
CA PRO A 157 23.94 -15.86 -4.86
C PRO A 157 23.02 -16.82 -4.10
N ASP A 158 23.47 -17.33 -2.94
CA ASP A 158 22.67 -18.22 -2.10
C ASP A 158 21.40 -17.55 -1.55
N TRP A 159 21.36 -16.22 -1.49
CA TRP A 159 20.22 -15.44 -1.01
C TRP A 159 19.24 -15.06 -2.12
N GLU A 160 19.62 -15.15 -3.40
CA GLU A 160 18.78 -14.75 -4.54
C GLU A 160 17.35 -15.32 -4.50
N PRO A 161 17.10 -16.59 -4.09
CA PRO A 161 15.73 -17.13 -4.03
C PRO A 161 14.80 -16.36 -3.07
N THR A 162 15.35 -15.59 -2.14
CA THR A 162 14.60 -14.75 -1.18
C THR A 162 14.35 -13.33 -1.70
N LEU A 163 15.06 -12.89 -2.75
CA LEU A 163 15.05 -11.53 -3.28
C LEU A 163 13.92 -11.36 -4.29
N GLU A 164 12.68 -11.31 -3.81
CA GLU A 164 11.49 -11.51 -4.65
C GLU A 164 11.37 -10.57 -5.87
N ALA A 165 11.85 -9.32 -5.76
CA ALA A 165 11.75 -8.33 -6.84
C ALA A 165 12.58 -8.67 -8.10
N THR A 166 13.58 -9.58 -7.98
CA THR A 166 14.34 -10.06 -9.14
C THR A 166 13.47 -10.90 -10.09
N ARG A 167 12.37 -11.47 -9.58
CA ARG A 167 11.48 -12.40 -10.31
C ARG A 167 10.06 -11.87 -10.50
N GLU A 168 9.81 -10.59 -10.26
CA GLU A 168 8.49 -10.00 -10.52
C GLU A 168 8.15 -10.03 -12.02
N PRO A 169 6.92 -10.44 -12.38
CA PRO A 169 6.50 -10.54 -13.78
C PRO A 169 6.36 -9.16 -14.41
N GLU A 170 6.75 -9.03 -15.68
CA GLU A 170 6.80 -7.75 -16.38
C GLU A 170 5.42 -7.07 -16.45
N GLU A 171 4.33 -7.84 -16.59
CA GLU A 171 2.98 -7.27 -16.62
C GLU A 171 2.62 -6.57 -15.30
N LYS A 172 3.20 -7.00 -14.17
CA LYS A 172 3.00 -6.33 -12.88
C LYS A 172 3.75 -5.00 -12.83
N LEU A 173 4.96 -4.97 -13.37
CA LEU A 173 5.79 -3.76 -13.40
C LEU A 173 5.19 -2.70 -14.33
N VAL A 174 4.65 -3.11 -15.48
CA VAL A 174 3.88 -2.22 -16.36
C VAL A 174 2.70 -1.58 -15.61
N ARG A 175 1.96 -2.35 -14.80
CA ARG A 175 0.87 -1.78 -13.99
C ARG A 175 1.36 -0.77 -12.96
N LYS A 176 2.45 -1.06 -12.22
CA LYS A 176 3.06 -0.10 -11.28
C LYS A 176 3.49 1.20 -11.96
N THR A 177 4.01 1.09 -13.18
CA THR A 177 4.34 2.24 -14.02
C THR A 177 3.09 3.04 -14.39
N GLU A 178 2.02 2.38 -14.85
CA GLU A 178 0.74 3.05 -15.12
C GLU A 178 0.14 3.74 -13.88
N GLU A 179 0.20 3.11 -12.71
CA GLU A 179 -0.27 3.66 -11.44
C GLU A 179 0.38 5.02 -11.14
N ILE A 180 1.72 5.07 -11.15
CA ILE A 180 2.45 6.29 -10.79
C ILE A 180 2.31 7.38 -11.86
N HIS A 181 2.24 7.03 -13.15
CA HIS A 181 1.99 8.00 -14.22
C HIS A 181 0.60 8.60 -14.12
N ARG A 182 -0.41 7.83 -13.70
CA ARG A 182 -1.80 8.30 -13.55
C ARG A 182 -2.05 9.07 -12.26
N ALA A 183 -1.20 8.95 -11.24
CA ALA A 183 -1.37 9.71 -10.00
C ALA A 183 -1.33 11.23 -10.22
N ASP A 184 -2.14 11.98 -9.48
CA ASP A 184 -2.10 13.45 -9.46
C ASP A 184 -1.16 13.98 -8.37
N ALA A 185 -1.04 13.25 -7.26
CA ALA A 185 -0.05 13.51 -6.22
C ALA A 185 0.43 12.18 -5.62
N ILE A 186 1.68 12.17 -5.18
CA ILE A 186 2.34 11.00 -4.60
C ILE A 186 2.77 11.32 -3.17
N THR A 187 2.46 10.45 -2.23
CA THR A 187 2.94 10.51 -0.85
C THR A 187 3.91 9.38 -0.59
N CYS A 188 5.04 9.69 0.03
CA CYS A 188 6.13 8.77 0.35
C CYS A 188 6.49 8.85 1.84
N PRO A 189 6.99 7.77 2.46
CA PRO A 189 7.31 7.76 3.88
C PRO A 189 8.71 8.26 4.24
N SER A 190 9.57 8.52 3.27
CA SER A 190 10.95 8.98 3.51
C SER A 190 11.57 9.58 2.25
N ASP A 191 12.67 10.31 2.44
CA ASP A 191 13.47 10.84 1.34
C ASP A 191 14.03 9.71 0.46
N PHE A 192 14.40 8.57 1.03
CA PHE A 192 14.84 7.40 0.26
C PHE A 192 13.77 6.90 -0.72
N VAL A 193 12.50 6.83 -0.28
CA VAL A 193 11.41 6.42 -1.16
C VAL A 193 11.11 7.51 -2.18
N LEU A 194 11.11 8.78 -1.78
CA LEU A 194 10.97 9.90 -2.70
C LEU A 194 12.06 9.85 -3.79
N GLU A 195 13.31 9.65 -3.43
CA GLU A 195 14.46 9.59 -4.33
C GLU A 195 14.46 8.38 -5.26
N SER A 196 13.70 7.33 -4.92
CA SER A 196 13.52 6.17 -5.79
C SER A 196 12.59 6.43 -6.98
N ILE A 197 11.77 7.49 -6.93
CA ILE A 197 10.82 7.86 -7.99
C ILE A 197 11.57 8.50 -9.16
N PRO A 198 11.26 8.17 -10.43
CA PRO A 198 11.89 8.78 -11.60
C PRO A 198 11.82 10.31 -11.59
N ASP A 199 12.92 10.97 -11.97
CA ASP A 199 13.03 12.44 -11.97
C ASP A 199 11.93 13.14 -12.76
N GLU A 200 11.55 12.56 -13.91
CA GLU A 200 10.45 13.06 -14.74
C GLU A 200 9.11 13.10 -14.00
N ILE A 201 8.83 12.13 -13.14
CA ILE A 201 7.63 12.10 -12.31
C ILE A 201 7.75 13.15 -11.21
N ARG A 202 8.89 13.20 -10.50
CA ARG A 202 9.11 14.17 -9.41
C ARG A 202 9.02 15.61 -9.89
N ALA A 203 9.44 15.89 -11.11
CA ALA A 203 9.35 17.21 -11.73
C ALA A 203 7.93 17.54 -12.23
N ALA A 204 7.15 16.54 -12.64
CA ALA A 204 5.84 16.74 -13.25
C ALA A 204 4.67 16.85 -12.27
N LYS A 205 4.79 16.29 -11.06
CA LYS A 205 3.69 16.25 -10.10
C LYS A 205 4.14 16.36 -8.64
N PRO A 206 3.27 16.83 -7.73
CA PRO A 206 3.58 16.90 -6.31
C PRO A 206 3.96 15.52 -5.74
N CYS A 207 5.15 15.45 -5.16
CA CYS A 207 5.64 14.30 -4.40
C CYS A 207 5.95 14.77 -2.97
N LEU A 208 5.25 14.23 -1.99
CA LEU A 208 5.25 14.69 -0.60
C LEU A 208 5.85 13.63 0.30
N VAL A 209 6.67 14.04 1.27
CA VAL A 209 7.19 13.15 2.30
C VAL A 209 6.32 13.28 3.55
N ALA A 210 5.69 12.18 3.96
CA ALA A 210 4.94 12.02 5.19
C ALA A 210 5.59 10.91 6.03
N PRO A 211 6.56 11.24 6.91
CA PRO A 211 7.39 10.25 7.57
C PRO A 211 6.60 9.21 8.37
N PHE A 212 6.87 7.93 8.13
CA PHE A 212 6.29 6.86 8.93
C PHE A 212 6.92 6.83 10.33
N GLY A 213 6.14 7.27 11.33
CA GLY A 213 6.30 6.92 12.76
C GLY A 213 7.70 7.10 13.36
N SER A 214 8.58 7.86 12.71
CA SER A 214 9.93 8.09 13.16
C SER A 214 9.90 9.40 13.95
N PRO A 215 10.28 9.39 15.23
CA PRO A 215 10.40 10.63 15.98
C PRO A 215 11.31 11.59 15.21
N SER A 216 11.08 12.90 15.37
CA SER A 216 11.96 13.88 14.72
C SER A 216 13.40 13.59 15.15
N ALA A 217 14.39 13.71 14.26
CA ALA A 217 15.79 13.36 14.58
C ALA A 217 16.32 14.05 15.86
N THR A 218 15.69 15.16 16.24
CA THR A 218 15.88 15.91 17.48
C THR A 218 15.53 15.14 18.77
N GLU A 219 14.73 14.07 18.67
CA GLU A 219 14.21 13.32 19.81
C GLU A 219 14.97 12.01 20.08
N CYS A 220 16.03 11.68 19.33
CA CYS A 220 16.87 10.53 19.65
C CYS A 220 17.72 10.81 20.91
N PRO A 221 17.36 10.29 22.12
CA PRO A 221 18.16 10.43 23.32
C PRO A 221 19.16 9.28 23.32
N GLY A 222 19.96 9.20 22.27
CA GLY A 222 20.98 8.19 22.09
C GLY A 222 22.30 8.90 21.96
N THR A 223 23.00 9.14 23.07
CA THR A 223 24.42 9.45 23.04
C THR A 223 25.08 8.43 22.13
N ARG A 224 25.61 8.89 21.00
CA ARG A 224 26.46 8.12 20.09
C ARG A 224 27.49 7.43 20.98
N ARG A 225 27.40 6.11 21.15
CA ARG A 225 28.46 5.36 21.85
C ARG A 225 29.73 5.64 21.07
N GLU A 226 30.69 6.29 21.72
CA GLU A 226 32.03 6.42 21.18
C GLU A 226 32.50 5.03 20.78
N THR A 227 32.81 4.87 19.50
CA THR A 227 33.36 3.64 18.95
C THR A 227 34.72 3.43 19.58
N GLY A 228 34.77 2.65 20.66
CA GLY A 228 36.01 2.05 21.13
C GLY A 228 36.63 1.27 19.97
N ALA A 229 37.90 1.53 19.70
CA ALA A 229 38.67 0.88 18.66
C ALA A 229 38.48 -0.64 18.76
N LYS A 230 37.88 -1.24 17.73
CA LYS A 230 37.92 -2.68 17.57
C LYS A 230 39.29 -3.03 17.00
N ASP A 231 40.17 -3.49 17.88
CA ASP A 231 41.32 -4.28 17.46
C ASP A 231 40.80 -5.57 16.79
N ALA A 232 41.12 -5.73 15.52
CA ALA A 232 41.23 -7.05 14.88
C ALA A 232 42.47 -7.77 15.46
N PRO A 233 42.65 -9.11 15.35
CA PRO A 233 42.06 -10.09 14.40
C PRO A 233 41.48 -11.33 15.13
N LEU A 234 40.84 -12.36 14.57
CA LEU A 234 40.71 -13.01 13.25
C LEU A 234 39.23 -13.42 13.06
#